data_AF-A0A1S2LNV3-F1
#
_entry.id   AF-A0A1S2LNV3-F1
#
_cell.length_a   1.000
_cell.length_b   1.000
_cell.length_c   1.000
_cell.angle_alpha   90.00
_cell.angle_beta   90.00
_cell.angle_gamma   90.00
#
_symmetry.space_group_name_H-M   'P 1'
#
loop_
_entity.id
_entity.type
_entity.pdbx_description
1 polymer ?
#
loop_
_entity_poly.entity_id
_entity_poly.type
_entity_poly.pdbx_seq_one_letter_code
_entity_poly.pdbx_strand_id
1 'polypeptide(L)'
;MESLRELKPKLHYKEVVLEAECDIERLPSYDMVFFLLTPTQIGHKFFKKAVEEVFKFRKNSKTIFLAIDDCHRLDDEDVIKVTLELKASIKDILKNPTVFKVSSYYAALHLQFERGQLSLEDLRRNREVMVPTLEGELIIGKQLQENDLAMLLPLSKMEQLFELVQPFSVGIRNAGIDVTKKNWQVVGPDRTGKSLITNLLQQSIGETDHFVENEIGTVDSGKYYDGIFVIFDLEWDKCSGYLEKICTSTVGSEKMIIVNKVDDFMFFDQSRDDLFKEISTKIQSLTSDPIYYVSSAYYQQYIKLLQGEVTVDDIINDPDIVLVDPLNFPIAKEKNKSKLAQLLLEQSGFIELLQKLGVKDDAREICRDEEIFSECV
;
A
#
# COMPACT_ATOMS: atom_id res chain seq x y z
N MET A 1 27.12 4.41 -15.77
CA MET A 1 25.93 5.06 -15.19
C MET A 1 26.46 6.17 -14.30
N GLU A 2 26.07 7.42 -14.54
CA GLU A 2 26.51 8.52 -13.67
C GLU A 2 25.74 8.47 -12.34
N SER A 3 26.43 8.69 -11.23
CA SER A 3 25.83 8.70 -9.88
C SER A 3 25.08 10.00 -9.60
N LEU A 4 24.18 10.01 -8.61
CA LEU A 4 23.43 11.21 -8.18
C LEU A 4 24.37 12.39 -7.83
N ARG A 5 25.60 12.09 -7.37
CA ARG A 5 26.65 13.09 -7.12
C ARG A 5 27.21 13.75 -8.39
N GLU A 6 27.20 13.05 -9.51
CA GLU A 6 27.71 13.54 -10.81
C GLU A 6 26.65 14.33 -11.60
N LEU A 7 25.38 14.14 -11.27
CA LEU A 7 24.25 14.88 -11.84
C LEU A 7 24.03 16.25 -11.15
N LYS A 8 24.35 16.35 -9.85
CA LYS A 8 24.22 17.56 -9.02
C LYS A 8 24.81 18.85 -9.63
N PRO A 9 26.03 18.88 -10.20
CA PRO A 9 26.61 20.10 -10.74
C PRO A 9 26.01 20.53 -12.09
N LYS A 10 25.31 19.61 -12.77
CA LYS A 10 24.72 19.84 -14.11
C LYS A 10 23.30 20.40 -14.03
N LEU A 11 22.72 20.43 -12.83
CA LEU A 11 21.43 21.01 -12.48
C LEU A 11 21.70 22.32 -11.73
N HIS A 12 22.05 23.39 -12.44
CA HIS A 12 22.03 24.73 -11.86
C HIS A 12 20.75 25.43 -12.33
N TYR A 13 19.92 25.94 -11.41
CA TYR A 13 19.53 27.37 -11.29
C TYR A 13 18.21 27.62 -10.53
N LYS A 14 18.31 28.62 -9.63
CA LYS A 14 17.32 29.59 -9.07
C LYS A 14 16.16 29.11 -8.19
N GLU A 15 16.43 29.20 -6.87
CA GLU A 15 15.56 29.65 -5.77
C GLU A 15 14.05 29.41 -5.87
N VAL A 16 13.65 28.15 -5.73
CA VAL A 16 12.61 27.77 -4.77
C VAL A 16 13.16 26.54 -4.03
N VAL A 17 13.13 26.57 -2.70
CA VAL A 17 13.76 25.64 -1.75
C VAL A 17 13.63 24.16 -2.15
N LEU A 18 14.56 23.63 -2.95
CA LEU A 18 14.64 22.21 -3.30
C LEU A 18 16.07 21.78 -3.65
N GLU A 19 17.12 22.13 -2.88
CA GLU A 19 18.48 21.67 -3.28
C GLU A 19 19.50 21.40 -2.17
N ALA A 20 19.31 21.84 -0.92
CA ALA A 20 20.34 21.62 0.12
C ALA A 20 20.15 20.35 0.98
N GLU A 21 18.94 19.83 1.19
CA GLU A 21 18.69 18.88 2.31
C GLU A 21 17.77 17.69 2.03
N CYS A 22 17.31 17.45 0.80
CA CYS A 22 16.50 16.28 0.49
C CYS A 22 17.36 15.11 -0.02
N ASP A 23 17.95 14.36 0.90
CA ASP A 23 18.37 13.00 0.59
C ASP A 23 17.09 12.17 0.37
N ILE A 24 16.77 11.86 -0.90
CA ILE A 24 15.59 11.06 -1.27
C ILE A 24 15.60 9.70 -0.55
N GLU A 25 16.76 9.21 -0.12
CA GLU A 25 16.89 7.97 0.67
C GLU A 25 16.54 8.17 2.15
N ARG A 26 16.55 9.41 2.67
CA ARG A 26 16.21 9.76 4.08
C ARG A 26 14.85 10.40 4.26
N LEU A 27 14.21 10.79 3.17
CA LEU A 27 12.84 11.29 3.21
C LEU A 27 11.90 10.19 3.73
N PRO A 28 10.98 10.47 4.68
CA PRO A 28 10.01 9.49 5.15
C PRO A 28 9.19 8.94 3.97
N SER A 29 8.71 7.69 4.08
CA SER A 29 7.83 7.12 3.06
C SER A 29 6.56 7.97 2.97
N TYR A 30 6.37 8.62 1.82
CA TYR A 30 5.21 9.47 1.59
C TYR A 30 4.12 8.71 0.83
N ASP A 31 2.90 8.96 1.29
CA ASP A 31 1.62 8.51 0.76
C ASP A 31 1.34 8.99 -0.68
N MET A 32 1.80 10.21 -0.98
CA MET A 32 1.66 10.88 -2.27
C MET A 32 2.98 11.52 -2.69
N VAL A 33 3.25 11.49 -3.99
CA VAL A 33 4.33 12.26 -4.59
C VAL A 33 3.73 13.29 -5.55
N PHE A 34 4.07 14.57 -5.33
CA PHE A 34 3.77 15.66 -6.26
C PHE A 34 5.04 16.04 -6.99
N PHE A 35 5.05 15.88 -8.30
CA PHE A 35 6.06 16.50 -9.13
C PHE A 35 5.54 17.87 -9.57
N LEU A 36 6.11 18.92 -8.99
CA LEU A 36 5.90 20.28 -9.45
C LEU A 36 6.94 20.58 -10.54
N LEU A 37 6.46 20.82 -11.76
CA LEU A 37 7.28 20.87 -12.97
C LEU A 37 7.13 22.23 -13.62
N THR A 38 8.24 22.92 -13.81
CA THR A 38 8.22 24.11 -14.67
C THR A 38 8.15 23.66 -16.13
N PRO A 39 7.47 24.44 -17.01
CA PRO A 39 7.28 24.04 -18.41
C PRO A 39 8.59 23.75 -19.15
N THR A 40 9.63 24.51 -18.82
CA THR A 40 10.97 24.37 -19.44
C THR A 40 11.69 23.06 -19.10
N GLN A 41 11.27 22.36 -18.06
CA GLN A 41 11.88 21.09 -17.62
C GLN A 41 11.25 19.87 -18.29
N ILE A 42 10.08 20.03 -18.91
CA ILE A 42 9.32 18.95 -19.55
C ILE A 42 10.00 18.55 -20.86
N GLY A 43 10.12 17.24 -21.11
CA GLY A 43 10.88 16.69 -22.24
C GLY A 43 12.37 16.49 -21.99
N HIS A 44 12.92 17.00 -20.87
CA HIS A 44 14.34 16.84 -20.56
C HIS A 44 14.68 15.40 -20.12
N LYS A 45 15.75 14.81 -20.67
CA LYS A 45 16.16 13.42 -20.37
C LYS A 45 16.42 13.17 -18.88
N PHE A 46 16.84 14.21 -18.15
CA PHE A 46 17.10 14.13 -16.71
C PHE A 46 15.82 14.07 -15.89
N PHE A 47 14.73 14.67 -16.35
CA PHE A 47 13.43 14.57 -15.70
C PHE A 47 12.92 13.12 -15.72
N LYS A 48 12.95 12.46 -16.88
CA LYS A 48 12.54 11.05 -16.99
C LYS A 48 13.33 10.16 -16.00
N LYS A 49 14.65 10.35 -15.91
CA LYS A 49 15.50 9.62 -14.96
C LYS A 49 15.15 9.92 -13.50
N ALA A 50 14.93 11.19 -13.14
CA ALA A 50 14.57 11.56 -11.78
C ALA A 50 13.22 10.95 -11.37
N VAL A 51 12.25 10.93 -12.29
CA VAL A 51 10.98 10.22 -12.09
C VAL A 51 11.26 8.72 -11.91
N GLU A 52 11.92 8.05 -12.86
CA GLU A 52 12.27 6.61 -12.76
C GLU A 52 12.97 6.24 -11.44
N GLU A 53 13.85 7.12 -10.97
CA GLU A 53 14.59 6.93 -9.72
C GLU A 53 13.68 7.06 -8.49
N VAL A 54 12.82 8.09 -8.45
CA VAL A 54 11.79 8.20 -7.41
C VAL A 54 10.87 6.98 -7.44
N PHE A 55 10.47 6.49 -8.62
CA PHE A 55 9.68 5.26 -8.76
C PHE A 55 10.42 4.02 -8.23
N LYS A 56 11.74 3.94 -8.45
CA LYS A 56 12.55 2.82 -7.99
C LYS A 56 12.69 2.79 -6.47
N PHE A 57 12.82 3.95 -5.83
CA PHE A 57 12.95 4.08 -4.38
C PHE A 57 11.60 4.12 -3.65
N ARG A 58 10.54 4.55 -4.34
CA ARG A 58 9.18 4.74 -3.80
C ARG A 58 8.19 3.78 -4.45
N LYS A 59 8.57 2.50 -4.59
CA LYS A 59 7.72 1.47 -5.22
C LYS A 59 6.33 1.35 -4.61
N ASN A 60 6.17 1.75 -3.35
CA ASN A 60 4.93 1.64 -2.59
C ASN A 60 4.13 2.96 -2.53
N SER A 61 4.56 4.03 -3.19
CA SER A 61 3.80 5.29 -3.21
C SER A 61 2.45 5.08 -3.89
N LYS A 62 1.36 5.35 -3.16
CA LYS A 62 -0.01 4.97 -3.54
C LYS A 62 -0.61 5.88 -4.61
N THR A 63 -0.21 7.14 -4.68
CA THR A 63 -0.64 8.03 -5.76
C THR A 63 0.43 9.03 -6.14
N ILE A 64 0.57 9.26 -7.45
CA ILE A 64 1.53 10.20 -8.01
C ILE A 64 0.77 11.22 -8.84
N PHE A 65 1.00 12.48 -8.52
CA PHE A 65 0.39 13.60 -9.21
C PHE A 65 1.48 14.44 -9.86
N LEU A 66 1.17 14.95 -11.05
CA LEU A 66 2.05 15.85 -11.78
C LEU A 66 1.36 17.19 -11.85
N ALA A 67 2.06 18.25 -11.50
CA ALA A 67 1.58 19.61 -11.61
C ALA A 67 2.55 20.37 -12.51
N ILE A 68 2.05 20.91 -13.62
CA ILE A 68 2.78 21.88 -14.42
C ILE A 68 2.59 23.22 -13.72
N ASP A 69 3.66 23.72 -13.12
CA ASP A 69 3.70 25.04 -12.49
C ASP A 69 3.88 26.13 -13.55
N ASP A 70 3.80 27.40 -13.13
CA ASP A 70 4.00 28.56 -13.99
C ASP A 70 3.09 28.61 -15.23
N CYS A 71 1.97 27.88 -15.22
CA CYS A 71 1.02 27.90 -16.34
C CYS A 71 0.44 29.29 -16.61
N HIS A 72 0.51 30.20 -15.63
CA HIS A 72 0.12 31.60 -15.79
C HIS A 72 0.96 32.37 -16.82
N ARG A 73 2.14 31.86 -17.19
CA ARG A 73 3.05 32.47 -18.18
C ARG A 73 2.85 31.93 -19.60
N LEU A 74 2.03 30.91 -19.75
CA LEU A 74 1.81 30.21 -21.01
C LEU A 74 0.42 30.56 -21.54
N ASP A 75 0.29 30.55 -22.87
CA ASP A 75 -1.03 30.54 -23.50
C ASP A 75 -1.65 29.13 -23.49
N ASP A 76 -2.93 29.05 -23.84
CA ASP A 76 -3.66 27.77 -23.80
C ASP A 76 -3.05 26.71 -24.74
N GLU A 77 -2.51 27.12 -25.89
CA GLU A 77 -1.88 26.21 -26.86
C GLU A 77 -0.59 25.61 -26.31
N ASP A 78 0.27 26.43 -25.71
CA ASP A 78 1.51 26.01 -25.08
C ASP A 78 1.23 25.11 -23.86
N VAL A 79 0.22 25.44 -23.05
CA VAL A 79 -0.19 24.59 -21.93
C VAL A 79 -0.62 23.20 -22.43
N ILE A 80 -1.37 23.12 -23.53
CA ILE A 80 -1.78 21.83 -24.13
C ILE A 80 -0.56 21.07 -24.62
N LYS A 81 0.34 21.73 -25.33
CA LYS A 81 1.56 21.14 -25.88
C LYS A 81 2.44 20.54 -24.79
N VAL A 82 2.74 21.33 -23.75
CA VAL A 82 3.55 20.91 -22.59
C VAL A 82 2.88 19.75 -21.85
N THR A 83 1.55 19.77 -21.71
CA THR A 83 0.81 18.66 -21.09
C THR A 83 0.96 17.36 -21.88
N LEU A 84 0.84 17.42 -23.22
CA LEU A 84 0.98 16.25 -24.09
C LEU A 84 2.41 15.70 -24.07
N GLU A 85 3.40 16.58 -24.08
CA GLU A 85 4.82 16.22 -23.99
C GLU A 85 5.16 15.53 -22.67
N LEU A 86 4.64 16.04 -21.55
CA LEU A 86 4.79 15.42 -20.24
C LEU A 86 4.19 14.01 -20.24
N LYS A 87 2.94 13.87 -20.68
CA LYS A 87 2.24 12.57 -20.76
C LYS A 87 3.00 11.58 -21.64
N ALA A 88 3.54 12.02 -22.78
CA ALA A 88 4.33 11.17 -23.66
C ALA A 88 5.65 10.72 -22.99
N SER A 89 6.32 11.63 -22.29
CA SER A 89 7.65 11.39 -21.67
C SER A 89 7.63 10.31 -20.59
N ILE A 90 6.50 10.17 -19.88
CA ILE A 90 6.35 9.26 -18.74
C ILE A 90 5.38 8.11 -19.01
N LYS A 91 4.87 7.97 -20.24
CA LYS A 91 3.86 6.96 -20.60
C LYS A 91 4.27 5.53 -20.24
N ASP A 92 5.57 5.24 -20.35
CA ASP A 92 6.15 3.92 -20.03
C ASP A 92 6.31 3.70 -18.52
N ILE A 93 6.22 4.77 -17.72
CA ILE A 93 6.40 4.77 -16.27
C ILE A 93 5.04 4.79 -15.56
N LEU A 94 4.13 5.66 -16.01
CA LEU A 94 2.79 5.86 -15.46
C LEU A 94 1.74 5.65 -16.55
N LYS A 95 0.82 4.71 -16.30
CA LYS A 95 -0.38 4.56 -17.14
C LYS A 95 -1.39 5.65 -16.78
N ASN A 96 -1.76 6.47 -17.77
CA ASN A 96 -2.76 7.54 -17.65
C ASN A 96 -2.52 8.54 -16.50
N PRO A 97 -1.40 9.27 -16.50
CA PRO A 97 -1.08 10.20 -15.43
C PRO A 97 -2.06 11.40 -15.41
N THR A 98 -2.53 11.75 -14.22
CA THR A 98 -3.27 12.99 -13.97
C THR A 98 -2.30 14.16 -13.90
N VAL A 99 -2.53 15.17 -14.73
CA VAL A 99 -1.68 16.37 -14.82
C VAL A 99 -2.50 17.60 -14.46
N PHE A 100 -2.10 18.30 -13.42
CA PHE A 100 -2.65 19.59 -13.00
C PHE A 100 -1.90 20.72 -13.67
N LYS A 101 -2.61 21.82 -13.89
CA LYS A 101 -2.08 23.05 -14.47
C LYS A 101 -2.25 24.12 -13.41
N VAL A 102 -1.16 24.55 -12.78
CA VAL A 102 -1.21 25.37 -11.58
C VAL A 102 -0.25 26.57 -11.68
N SER A 103 -0.40 27.49 -10.73
CA SER A 103 0.52 28.60 -10.51
C SER A 103 0.79 28.74 -9.01
N SER A 104 1.90 28.16 -8.55
CA SER A 104 2.36 28.29 -7.17
C SER A 104 2.64 29.76 -6.81
N TYR A 105 3.12 30.54 -7.80
CA TYR A 105 3.33 31.98 -7.70
C TYR A 105 2.05 32.73 -7.31
N TYR A 106 0.93 32.51 -8.01
CA TYR A 106 -0.33 33.19 -7.69
C TYR A 106 -0.90 32.76 -6.34
N ALA A 107 -0.79 31.48 -6.00
CA ALA A 107 -1.21 30.99 -4.69
C ALA A 107 -0.39 31.62 -3.54
N ALA A 108 0.93 31.75 -3.72
CA ALA A 108 1.82 32.35 -2.74
C ALA A 108 1.54 33.86 -2.56
N LEU A 109 1.36 34.60 -3.66
CA LEU A 109 1.03 36.02 -3.60
C LEU A 109 -0.30 36.28 -2.89
N HIS A 110 -1.33 35.50 -3.22
CA HIS A 110 -2.63 35.58 -2.55
C HIS A 110 -2.48 35.37 -1.05
N LEU A 111 -1.80 34.29 -0.63
CA LEU A 111 -1.62 33.97 0.78
C LEU A 111 -0.82 35.02 1.55
N GLN A 112 0.23 35.57 0.93
CA GLN A 112 1.03 36.64 1.53
C GLN A 112 0.23 37.94 1.66
N PHE A 113 -0.61 38.27 0.69
CA PHE A 113 -1.52 39.42 0.75
C PHE A 113 -2.57 39.25 1.85
N GLU A 114 -3.27 38.11 1.90
CA GLU A 114 -4.28 37.80 2.94
C GLU A 114 -3.72 37.83 4.36
N ARG A 115 -2.45 37.44 4.54
CA ARG A 115 -1.75 37.48 5.83
C ARG A 115 -1.17 38.87 6.17
N GLY A 116 -1.37 39.88 5.31
CA GLY A 116 -0.81 41.22 5.46
C GLY A 116 0.72 41.28 5.33
N GLN A 117 1.34 40.25 4.75
CA GLN A 117 2.79 40.20 4.51
C GLN A 117 3.19 40.96 3.24
N LEU A 118 2.25 41.13 2.31
CA LEU A 118 2.37 41.99 1.14
C LEU A 118 1.26 43.03 1.15
N SER A 119 1.58 44.29 0.86
CA SER A 119 0.58 45.32 0.60
C SER A 119 0.25 45.41 -0.88
N LEU A 120 -0.89 46.04 -1.21
CA LEU A 120 -1.25 46.34 -2.60
C LEU A 120 -0.19 47.20 -3.29
N GLU A 121 0.43 48.14 -2.58
CA GLU A 121 1.53 48.96 -3.11
C GLU A 121 2.75 48.12 -3.50
N ASP A 122 3.08 47.09 -2.73
CA ASP A 122 4.21 46.19 -3.03
C ASP A 122 3.93 45.39 -4.30
N LEU A 123 2.71 44.87 -4.44
CA LEU A 123 2.26 44.13 -5.63
C LEU A 123 2.23 45.03 -6.87
N ARG A 124 1.77 46.27 -6.74
CA ARG A 124 1.77 47.28 -7.83
C ARG A 124 3.16 47.66 -8.30
N ARG A 125 4.17 47.55 -7.44
CA ARG A 125 5.58 47.81 -7.80
C ARG A 125 6.22 46.61 -8.48
N ASN A 126 5.69 45.41 -8.25
CA ASN A 126 6.16 44.20 -8.90
C ASN A 126 5.61 44.07 -10.32
N ARG A 127 6.49 44.17 -11.32
CA ARG A 127 6.14 44.07 -12.74
C ARG A 127 5.85 42.65 -13.21
N GLU A 128 6.17 41.65 -12.39
CA GLU A 128 5.90 40.23 -12.68
C GLU A 128 4.48 39.83 -12.28
N VAL A 129 3.79 40.66 -11.48
CA VAL A 129 2.39 40.42 -11.11
C VAL A 129 1.49 40.86 -12.26
N MET A 130 0.97 39.89 -13.00
CA MET A 130 0.04 40.10 -14.11
C MET A 130 -1.25 39.34 -13.85
N VAL A 131 -2.38 40.03 -13.70
CA VAL A 131 -3.66 39.37 -13.44
C VAL A 131 -4.49 39.38 -14.72
N PRO A 132 -4.76 38.22 -15.36
CA PRO A 132 -5.64 38.17 -16.51
C PRO A 132 -7.09 38.47 -16.11
N THR A 133 -7.77 39.28 -16.89
CA THR A 133 -9.21 39.53 -16.78
C THR A 133 -10.00 38.41 -17.47
N LEU A 134 -11.31 38.38 -17.23
CA LEU A 134 -12.25 37.47 -17.92
C LEU A 134 -12.27 37.68 -19.45
N GLU A 135 -11.83 38.85 -19.92
CA GLU A 135 -11.78 39.24 -21.33
C GLU A 135 -10.40 38.97 -21.95
N GLY A 136 -9.44 38.44 -21.18
CA GLY A 136 -8.10 38.10 -21.64
C GLY A 136 -7.08 39.25 -21.60
N GLU A 137 -7.47 40.42 -21.07
CA GLU A 137 -6.54 41.54 -20.86
C GLU A 137 -5.70 41.34 -19.59
N LEU A 138 -4.49 41.90 -19.54
CA LEU A 138 -3.60 41.79 -18.38
C LEU A 138 -3.64 43.07 -17.53
N ILE A 139 -4.06 42.94 -16.27
CA ILE A 139 -3.98 44.01 -15.27
C ILE A 139 -2.60 43.97 -14.62
N ILE A 140 -1.87 45.09 -14.69
CA ILE A 140 -0.52 45.21 -14.12
C ILE A 140 -0.31 46.53 -13.40
N GLY A 141 0.63 46.52 -12.46
CA GLY A 141 1.12 47.72 -11.80
C GLY A 141 -0.01 48.55 -11.18
N LYS A 142 -0.04 49.87 -11.45
CA LYS A 142 -1.02 50.79 -10.85
C LYS A 142 -2.49 50.46 -11.11
N GLN A 143 -2.78 49.64 -12.12
CA GLN A 143 -4.15 49.22 -12.43
C GLN A 143 -4.67 48.14 -11.47
N LEU A 144 -3.79 47.41 -10.77
CA LEU A 144 -4.18 46.40 -9.79
C LEU A 144 -5.00 47.01 -8.65
N GLN A 145 -6.13 46.40 -8.34
CA GLN A 145 -7.00 46.69 -7.21
C GLN A 145 -7.05 45.51 -6.25
N GLU A 146 -7.55 45.72 -5.02
CA GLU A 146 -7.66 44.65 -4.02
C GLU A 146 -8.54 43.49 -4.51
N ASN A 147 -9.63 43.79 -5.22
CA ASN A 147 -10.52 42.78 -5.79
C ASN A 147 -9.82 41.87 -6.82
N ASP A 148 -8.80 42.38 -7.52
CA ASP A 148 -8.04 41.59 -8.50
C ASP A 148 -7.16 40.55 -7.79
N LEU A 149 -6.73 40.84 -6.57
CA LEU A 149 -5.90 39.94 -5.75
C LEU A 149 -6.71 38.77 -5.19
N ALA A 150 -8.01 38.94 -5.00
CA ALA A 150 -8.91 37.84 -4.66
C ALA A 150 -9.02 36.81 -5.81
N MET A 151 -8.79 37.22 -7.06
CA MET A 151 -8.83 36.32 -8.23
C MET A 151 -7.58 35.44 -8.36
N LEU A 152 -6.48 35.78 -7.68
CA LEU A 152 -5.22 35.04 -7.76
C LEU A 152 -5.35 33.59 -7.29
N LEU A 153 -6.16 33.31 -6.26
CA LEU A 153 -6.35 31.95 -5.77
C LEU A 153 -7.10 31.06 -6.78
N PRO A 154 -8.28 31.44 -7.32
CA PRO A 154 -8.91 30.71 -8.41
C PRO A 154 -8.00 30.55 -9.65
N LEU A 155 -7.27 31.60 -10.03
CA LEU A 155 -6.34 31.56 -11.17
C LEU A 155 -5.15 30.61 -10.93
N SER A 156 -4.76 30.41 -9.67
CA SER A 156 -3.70 29.47 -9.31
C SER A 156 -4.09 28.01 -9.57
N LYS A 157 -5.39 27.70 -9.57
CA LYS A 157 -5.95 26.34 -9.66
C LYS A 157 -5.41 25.36 -8.62
N MET A 158 -4.74 25.85 -7.57
CA MET A 158 -4.19 25.02 -6.49
C MET A 158 -5.30 24.36 -5.65
N GLU A 159 -6.50 24.94 -5.63
CA GLU A 159 -7.70 24.35 -5.03
C GLU A 159 -7.99 22.93 -5.52
N GLN A 160 -7.74 22.66 -6.81
CA GLN A 160 -7.93 21.33 -7.42
C GLN A 160 -6.98 20.28 -6.83
N LEU A 161 -5.77 20.70 -6.43
CA LEU A 161 -4.83 19.83 -5.73
C LEU A 161 -5.30 19.56 -4.30
N PHE A 162 -5.79 20.60 -3.59
CA PHE A 162 -6.30 20.44 -2.23
C PHE A 162 -7.51 19.50 -2.16
N GLU A 163 -8.44 19.64 -3.11
CA GLU A 163 -9.62 18.77 -3.24
C GLU A 163 -9.25 17.29 -3.45
N LEU A 164 -8.05 16.99 -3.92
CA LEU A 164 -7.56 15.62 -4.08
C LEU A 164 -6.73 15.12 -2.91
N VAL A 165 -5.89 16.00 -2.36
CA VAL A 165 -5.01 15.67 -1.23
C VAL A 165 -5.83 15.34 0.01
N GLN A 166 -6.84 16.16 0.31
CA GLN A 166 -7.59 16.03 1.54
C GLN A 166 -8.36 14.70 1.62
N PRO A 167 -9.20 14.30 0.64
CA PRO A 167 -9.93 13.03 0.69
C PRO A 167 -9.02 11.81 0.71
N PHE A 168 -7.87 11.89 0.05
CA PHE A 168 -6.92 10.78 0.08
C PHE A 168 -6.17 10.69 1.41
N SER A 169 -5.77 11.80 2.03
CA SER A 169 -5.16 11.75 3.37
C SER A 169 -6.13 11.17 4.41
N VAL A 170 -7.41 11.52 4.29
CA VAL A 170 -8.49 10.93 5.10
C VAL A 170 -8.66 9.45 4.75
N GLY A 171 -8.64 9.12 3.47
CA GLY A 171 -8.71 7.74 2.97
C GLY A 171 -7.61 6.85 3.51
N ILE A 172 -6.36 7.33 3.56
CA ILE A 172 -5.23 6.60 4.15
C ILE A 172 -5.42 6.39 5.64
N ARG A 173 -5.80 7.43 6.37
CA ARG A 173 -6.08 7.32 7.80
C ARG A 173 -7.16 6.27 8.07
N ASN A 174 -8.22 6.28 7.26
CA ASN A 174 -9.33 5.34 7.40
C ASN A 174 -8.95 3.93 6.93
N ALA A 175 -8.06 3.81 5.94
CA ALA A 175 -7.58 2.54 5.42
C ALA A 175 -6.53 1.88 6.35
N GLY A 176 -5.96 2.61 7.30
CA GLY A 176 -5.02 2.06 8.29
C GLY A 176 -3.71 1.53 7.69
N ILE A 177 -3.33 2.00 6.50
CA ILE A 177 -2.17 1.50 5.76
C ILE A 177 -0.84 1.99 6.33
N ASP A 178 0.21 1.17 6.19
CA ASP A 178 1.61 1.53 6.44
C ASP A 178 2.31 1.71 5.10
N VAL A 179 2.60 2.96 4.76
CA VAL A 179 3.17 3.34 3.46
C VAL A 179 4.64 2.95 3.26
N THR A 180 5.29 2.43 4.29
CA THR A 180 6.63 1.85 4.17
C THR A 180 6.58 0.41 3.63
N LYS A 181 5.42 -0.24 3.68
CA LYS A 181 5.25 -1.69 3.44
C LYS A 181 4.29 -2.00 2.29
N LYS A 182 4.28 -3.27 1.87
CA LYS A 182 3.18 -3.80 1.05
C LYS A 182 1.95 -3.93 1.92
N ASN A 183 0.83 -3.34 1.52
CA ASN A 183 -0.39 -3.28 2.30
C ASN A 183 -1.41 -4.29 1.78
N TRP A 184 -1.89 -5.14 2.66
CA TRP A 184 -2.89 -6.16 2.37
C TRP A 184 -4.17 -5.87 3.12
N GLN A 185 -5.29 -5.82 2.40
CA GLN A 185 -6.59 -5.78 3.03
C GLN A 185 -6.98 -7.19 3.47
N VAL A 186 -7.37 -7.37 4.72
CA VAL A 186 -7.84 -8.64 5.25
C VAL A 186 -9.36 -8.56 5.43
N VAL A 187 -10.08 -9.42 4.71
CA VAL A 187 -11.54 -9.50 4.68
C VAL A 187 -11.99 -10.92 5.00
N GLY A 188 -13.18 -11.05 5.55
CA GLY A 188 -13.71 -12.35 5.91
C GLY A 188 -14.92 -12.22 6.84
N PRO A 189 -15.89 -13.14 6.75
CA PRO A 189 -17.02 -13.21 7.68
C PRO A 189 -16.59 -13.28 9.15
N ASP A 190 -17.52 -12.93 10.04
CA ASP A 190 -17.31 -13.04 11.48
C ASP A 190 -16.96 -14.48 11.89
N ARG A 191 -16.11 -14.61 12.92
CA ARG A 191 -15.72 -15.89 13.53
C ARG A 191 -14.91 -16.84 12.62
N THR A 192 -14.44 -16.38 11.47
CA THR A 192 -13.52 -17.15 10.59
C THR A 192 -12.08 -17.22 11.11
N GLY A 193 -11.76 -16.51 12.19
CA GLY A 193 -10.38 -16.39 12.71
C GLY A 193 -9.54 -15.32 12.01
N LYS A 194 -10.18 -14.42 11.25
CA LYS A 194 -9.57 -13.27 10.56
C LYS A 194 -8.53 -12.53 11.41
N SER A 195 -8.89 -12.15 12.65
CA SER A 195 -7.99 -11.37 13.49
C SER A 195 -6.80 -12.16 14.03
N LEU A 196 -6.98 -13.46 14.26
CA LEU A 196 -5.87 -14.33 14.64
C LEU A 196 -4.87 -14.47 13.49
N ILE A 197 -5.36 -14.75 12.27
CA ILE A 197 -4.50 -14.83 11.08
C ILE A 197 -3.76 -13.50 10.85
N THR A 198 -4.46 -12.37 10.95
CA THR A 198 -3.87 -11.04 10.77
C THR A 198 -2.71 -10.83 11.74
N ASN A 199 -2.91 -11.14 13.03
CA ASN A 199 -1.88 -11.02 14.04
C ASN A 199 -0.69 -11.95 13.77
N LEU A 200 -0.94 -13.20 13.37
CA LEU A 200 0.12 -14.19 13.08
C LEU A 200 0.95 -13.78 11.85
N LEU A 201 0.31 -13.24 10.81
CA LEU A 201 0.99 -12.70 9.64
C LEU A 201 1.81 -11.46 10.01
N GLN A 202 1.23 -10.54 10.79
CA GLN A 202 1.94 -9.34 11.25
C GLN A 202 3.15 -9.69 12.13
N GLN A 203 3.08 -10.73 12.95
CA GLN A 203 4.23 -11.21 13.74
C GLN A 203 5.30 -11.88 12.86
N SER A 204 4.89 -12.62 11.83
CA SER A 204 5.81 -13.44 11.02
C SER A 204 6.52 -12.64 9.92
N ILE A 205 5.85 -11.65 9.32
CA ILE A 205 6.34 -10.90 8.15
C ILE A 205 6.02 -9.41 8.21
N GLY A 206 5.71 -8.91 9.40
CA GLY A 206 5.31 -7.52 9.60
C GLY A 206 6.37 -6.46 9.28
N GLU A 207 7.61 -6.87 9.03
CA GLU A 207 8.69 -5.98 8.61
C GLU A 207 8.52 -5.52 7.15
N THR A 208 8.03 -6.39 6.27
CA THR A 208 7.89 -6.12 4.83
C THR A 208 6.44 -5.85 4.42
N ASP A 209 5.50 -6.45 5.13
CA ASP A 209 4.08 -6.44 4.82
C ASP A 209 3.27 -5.89 5.99
N HIS A 210 2.17 -5.22 5.68
CA HIS A 210 1.22 -4.66 6.64
C HIS A 210 -0.18 -5.15 6.33
N PHE A 211 -0.84 -5.69 7.34
CA PHE A 211 -2.15 -6.32 7.19
C PHE A 211 -3.21 -5.51 7.92
N VAL A 212 -4.28 -5.14 7.23
CA VAL A 212 -5.35 -4.33 7.81
C VAL A 212 -6.70 -5.02 7.65
N GLU A 213 -7.36 -5.28 8.77
CA GLU A 213 -8.74 -5.74 8.79
C GLU A 213 -9.68 -4.59 8.46
N ASN A 214 -10.30 -4.65 7.29
CA ASN A 214 -11.25 -3.64 6.83
C ASN A 214 -12.31 -4.27 5.93
N GLU A 215 -13.59 -3.98 6.17
CA GLU A 215 -14.68 -4.49 5.33
C GLU A 215 -14.61 -3.92 3.91
N ILE A 216 -15.10 -4.70 2.95
CA ILE A 216 -15.16 -4.27 1.55
C ILE A 216 -16.13 -3.09 1.39
N GLY A 217 -15.67 -2.06 0.68
CA GLY A 217 -16.44 -0.86 0.38
C GLY A 217 -16.31 0.26 1.41
N THR A 218 -15.57 0.04 2.51
CA THR A 218 -15.23 1.12 3.47
C THR A 218 -14.29 2.16 2.85
N VAL A 219 -13.33 1.68 2.06
CA VAL A 219 -12.39 2.47 1.26
C VAL A 219 -12.20 1.81 -0.10
N ASP A 220 -11.68 2.55 -1.08
CA ASP A 220 -11.35 2.02 -2.40
C ASP A 220 -10.15 1.07 -2.30
N SER A 221 -10.42 -0.23 -2.32
CA SER A 221 -9.38 -1.25 -2.12
C SER A 221 -8.25 -1.17 -3.13
N GLY A 222 -8.57 -0.91 -4.40
CA GLY A 222 -7.57 -0.83 -5.48
C GLY A 222 -6.70 0.41 -5.39
N LYS A 223 -7.11 1.42 -4.61
CA LYS A 223 -6.35 2.64 -4.39
C LYS A 223 -5.36 2.55 -3.24
N TYR A 224 -5.71 1.80 -2.18
CA TYR A 224 -4.94 1.81 -0.92
C TYR A 224 -4.17 0.51 -0.66
N TYR A 225 -4.65 -0.64 -1.13
CA TYR A 225 -4.03 -1.93 -0.88
C TYR A 225 -3.39 -2.51 -2.14
N ASP A 226 -2.30 -3.25 -1.94
CA ASP A 226 -1.58 -3.94 -3.00
C ASP A 226 -2.22 -5.31 -3.33
N GLY A 227 -3.01 -5.85 -2.40
CA GLY A 227 -3.81 -7.06 -2.60
C GLY A 227 -4.77 -7.31 -1.45
N ILE A 228 -5.52 -8.40 -1.54
CA ILE A 228 -6.61 -8.75 -0.62
C ILE A 228 -6.46 -10.19 -0.13
N PHE A 229 -6.51 -10.37 1.18
CA PHE A 229 -6.60 -11.67 1.85
C PHE A 229 -8.06 -11.92 2.17
N VAL A 230 -8.62 -12.99 1.60
CA VAL A 230 -10.01 -13.37 1.81
C VAL A 230 -10.07 -14.63 2.67
N ILE A 231 -10.56 -14.49 3.89
CA ILE A 231 -10.54 -15.55 4.91
C ILE A 231 -11.94 -16.13 5.08
N PHE A 232 -12.01 -17.46 4.98
CA PHE A 232 -13.18 -18.28 5.25
C PHE A 232 -12.84 -19.38 6.25
N ASP A 233 -13.83 -20.09 6.76
CA ASP A 233 -13.63 -21.37 7.44
C ASP A 233 -14.11 -22.53 6.55
N LEU A 234 -14.11 -23.74 7.10
CA LEU A 234 -14.55 -24.95 6.40
C LEU A 234 -16.06 -24.95 6.06
N GLU A 235 -16.88 -24.08 6.68
CA GLU A 235 -18.32 -23.97 6.41
C GLU A 235 -18.62 -23.14 5.14
N TRP A 236 -18.02 -23.53 4.02
CA TRP A 236 -18.00 -22.78 2.77
C TRP A 236 -19.39 -22.35 2.26
N ASP A 237 -20.42 -23.18 2.41
CA ASP A 237 -21.75 -22.91 1.85
C ASP A 237 -22.37 -21.61 2.39
N LYS A 238 -22.01 -21.20 3.63
CA LYS A 238 -22.45 -19.93 4.23
C LYS A 238 -21.72 -18.71 3.66
N CYS A 239 -20.59 -18.92 2.98
CA CYS A 239 -19.64 -17.87 2.61
C CYS A 239 -19.59 -17.59 1.09
N SER A 240 -20.18 -18.45 0.26
CA SER A 240 -20.14 -18.35 -1.20
C SER A 240 -20.56 -16.98 -1.74
N GLY A 241 -21.69 -16.43 -1.28
CA GLY A 241 -22.16 -15.11 -1.68
C GLY A 241 -21.25 -13.96 -1.22
N TYR A 242 -20.49 -14.15 -0.13
CA TYR A 242 -19.49 -13.17 0.30
C TYR A 242 -18.34 -13.12 -0.72
N LEU A 243 -17.79 -14.28 -1.12
CA LEU A 243 -16.71 -14.32 -2.12
C LEU A 243 -17.15 -13.70 -3.46
N GLU A 244 -18.34 -14.03 -3.94
CA GLU A 244 -18.87 -13.46 -5.18
C GLU A 244 -18.91 -11.92 -5.14
N LYS A 245 -19.33 -11.35 -4.00
CA LYS A 245 -19.30 -9.90 -3.77
C LYS A 245 -17.89 -9.33 -3.81
N ILE A 246 -16.88 -10.03 -3.26
CA ILE A 246 -15.49 -9.59 -3.31
C ILE A 246 -14.99 -9.58 -4.75
N CYS A 247 -15.16 -10.70 -5.45
CA CYS A 247 -14.68 -10.89 -6.81
C CYS A 247 -15.27 -9.86 -7.78
N THR A 248 -16.55 -9.51 -7.61
CA THR A 248 -17.23 -8.48 -8.41
C THR A 248 -16.81 -7.06 -8.04
N SER A 249 -16.57 -6.77 -6.77
CA SER A 249 -16.24 -5.40 -6.30
C SER A 249 -14.76 -5.04 -6.46
N THR A 250 -13.87 -6.03 -6.60
CA THR A 250 -12.41 -5.83 -6.60
C THR A 250 -11.75 -6.51 -7.81
N VAL A 251 -12.37 -6.32 -8.98
CA VAL A 251 -11.88 -6.88 -10.25
C VAL A 251 -10.47 -6.38 -10.53
N GLY A 252 -9.55 -7.30 -10.84
CA GLY A 252 -8.15 -6.97 -11.17
C GLY A 252 -7.20 -6.82 -9.98
N SER A 253 -7.70 -6.79 -8.73
CA SER A 253 -6.85 -6.84 -7.54
C SER A 253 -6.26 -8.24 -7.32
N GLU A 254 -5.00 -8.32 -6.86
CA GLU A 254 -4.38 -9.56 -6.37
C GLU A 254 -5.17 -10.06 -5.16
N LYS A 255 -5.57 -11.34 -5.16
CA LYS A 255 -6.27 -11.96 -4.02
C LYS A 255 -5.60 -13.26 -3.63
N MET A 256 -5.64 -13.56 -2.34
CA MET A 256 -5.29 -14.86 -1.78
C MET A 256 -6.47 -15.35 -0.96
N ILE A 257 -6.98 -16.54 -1.29
CA ILE A 257 -8.09 -17.15 -0.56
C ILE A 257 -7.52 -18.05 0.52
N ILE A 258 -7.96 -17.86 1.75
CA ILE A 258 -7.49 -18.62 2.91
C ILE A 258 -8.69 -19.32 3.53
N VAL A 259 -8.64 -20.64 3.58
CA VAL A 259 -9.59 -21.49 4.29
C VAL A 259 -8.97 -21.85 5.63
N ASN A 260 -9.43 -21.20 6.69
CA ASN A 260 -8.95 -21.37 8.06
C ASN A 260 -9.70 -22.51 8.78
N LYS A 261 -9.21 -22.86 9.98
CA LYS A 261 -9.75 -23.89 10.86
C LYS A 261 -9.74 -25.28 10.23
N VAL A 262 -8.70 -25.57 9.47
CA VAL A 262 -8.57 -26.88 8.83
C VAL A 262 -8.37 -28.01 9.83
N ASP A 263 -8.03 -27.69 11.07
CA ASP A 263 -8.04 -28.57 12.24
C ASP A 263 -9.45 -29.10 12.58
N ASP A 264 -10.51 -28.39 12.20
CA ASP A 264 -11.91 -28.81 12.42
C ASP A 264 -12.39 -29.86 11.41
N PHE A 265 -11.55 -30.36 10.49
CA PHE A 265 -11.98 -31.26 9.42
C PHE A 265 -12.64 -32.55 9.92
N MET A 266 -12.31 -33.00 11.14
CA MET A 266 -12.89 -34.21 11.75
C MET A 266 -14.38 -34.07 12.07
N PHE A 267 -14.90 -32.85 12.14
CA PHE A 267 -16.34 -32.59 12.34
C PHE A 267 -17.16 -32.75 11.05
N PHE A 268 -16.51 -33.07 9.93
CA PHE A 268 -17.15 -33.31 8.64
C PHE A 268 -17.14 -34.82 8.33
N ASP A 269 -18.23 -35.33 7.76
CA ASP A 269 -18.40 -36.75 7.40
C ASP A 269 -17.60 -37.14 6.13
N GLN A 270 -16.40 -36.60 5.95
CA GLN A 270 -15.55 -36.82 4.78
C GLN A 270 -14.07 -36.88 5.17
N SER A 271 -13.23 -37.45 4.29
CA SER A 271 -11.78 -37.35 4.47
C SER A 271 -11.32 -35.91 4.27
N ARG A 272 -10.20 -35.53 4.90
CA ARG A 272 -9.61 -34.18 4.76
C ARG A 272 -9.41 -33.80 3.30
N ASP A 273 -8.85 -34.71 2.51
CA ASP A 273 -8.49 -34.46 1.12
C ASP A 273 -9.74 -34.30 0.23
N ASP A 274 -10.80 -35.08 0.50
CA ASP A 274 -12.09 -34.94 -0.20
C ASP A 274 -12.77 -33.60 0.15
N LEU A 275 -12.77 -33.23 1.44
CA LEU A 275 -13.33 -31.95 1.90
C LEU A 275 -12.61 -30.76 1.26
N PHE A 276 -11.27 -30.77 1.27
CA PHE A 276 -10.48 -29.69 0.67
C PHE A 276 -10.71 -29.64 -0.83
N LYS A 277 -10.77 -30.78 -1.52
CA LYS A 277 -11.07 -30.83 -2.95
C LYS A 277 -12.46 -30.29 -3.26
N GLU A 278 -13.46 -30.61 -2.44
CA GLU A 278 -14.82 -30.09 -2.59
C GLU A 278 -14.82 -28.55 -2.46
N ILE A 279 -14.26 -28.02 -1.37
CA ILE A 279 -14.19 -26.57 -1.12
C ILE A 279 -13.40 -25.87 -2.23
N SER A 280 -12.25 -26.43 -2.63
CA SER A 280 -11.43 -25.90 -3.73
C SER A 280 -12.22 -25.82 -5.02
N THR A 281 -12.96 -26.86 -5.38
CA THR A 281 -13.79 -26.88 -6.60
C THR A 281 -14.86 -25.80 -6.55
N LYS A 282 -15.50 -25.61 -5.39
CA LYS A 282 -16.52 -24.56 -5.22
C LYS A 282 -15.92 -23.16 -5.31
N ILE A 283 -14.79 -22.88 -4.66
CA ILE A 283 -14.09 -21.59 -4.77
C ILE A 283 -13.63 -21.33 -6.20
N GLN A 284 -13.05 -22.36 -6.85
CA GLN A 284 -12.52 -22.27 -8.22
C GLN A 284 -13.61 -22.02 -9.28
N SER A 285 -14.87 -22.30 -8.96
CA SER A 285 -15.99 -21.93 -9.81
C SER A 285 -16.23 -20.40 -9.86
N LEU A 286 -15.74 -19.66 -8.87
CA LEU A 286 -15.91 -18.21 -8.73
C LEU A 286 -14.62 -17.43 -9.05
N THR A 287 -13.46 -17.99 -8.74
CA THR A 287 -12.17 -17.32 -8.96
C THR A 287 -11.05 -18.28 -9.30
N SER A 288 -10.03 -17.79 -10.02
CA SER A 288 -8.78 -18.49 -10.27
C SER A 288 -7.67 -18.17 -9.27
N ASP A 289 -7.97 -17.37 -8.24
CA ASP A 289 -7.01 -16.95 -7.22
C ASP A 289 -6.49 -18.15 -6.40
N PRO A 290 -5.23 -18.10 -5.91
CA PRO A 290 -4.65 -19.18 -5.12
C PRO A 290 -5.41 -19.39 -3.80
N ILE A 291 -5.53 -20.67 -3.39
CA ILE A 291 -6.24 -21.11 -2.19
C ILE A 291 -5.23 -21.73 -1.22
N TYR A 292 -5.28 -21.33 0.04
CA TYR A 292 -4.43 -21.84 1.12
C TYR A 292 -5.29 -22.40 2.25
N TYR A 293 -4.98 -23.62 2.67
CA TYR A 293 -5.65 -24.31 3.77
C TYR A 293 -4.80 -24.15 5.02
N VAL A 294 -5.35 -23.50 6.06
CA VAL A 294 -4.57 -23.16 7.26
C VAL A 294 -5.30 -23.47 8.57
N SER A 295 -4.54 -23.80 9.61
CA SER A 295 -4.98 -23.76 11.00
C SER A 295 -4.20 -22.67 11.73
N SER A 296 -4.84 -21.52 11.88
CA SER A 296 -4.29 -20.44 12.70
C SER A 296 -4.13 -20.83 14.18
N ALA A 297 -4.97 -21.74 14.69
CA ALA A 297 -4.83 -22.28 16.04
C ALA A 297 -3.54 -23.08 16.18
N TYR A 298 -3.27 -24.03 15.27
CA TYR A 298 -2.05 -24.85 15.34
C TYR A 298 -0.79 -24.02 15.14
N TYR A 299 -0.82 -23.05 14.20
CA TYR A 299 0.32 -22.15 14.00
C TYR A 299 0.56 -21.26 15.23
N GLN A 300 -0.49 -20.76 15.89
CA GLN A 300 -0.34 -20.02 17.13
C GLN A 300 0.31 -20.87 18.22
N GLN A 301 -0.11 -22.12 18.38
CA GLN A 301 0.47 -23.02 19.38
C GLN A 301 1.93 -23.33 19.08
N TYR A 302 2.29 -23.48 17.80
CA TYR A 302 3.67 -23.60 17.36
C TYR A 302 4.51 -22.37 17.78
N ILE A 303 4.03 -21.16 17.49
CA ILE A 303 4.73 -19.92 17.87
C ILE A 303 4.88 -19.80 19.39
N LYS A 304 3.81 -20.06 20.15
CA LYS A 304 3.85 -20.04 21.62
C LYS A 304 4.83 -21.04 22.20
N LEU A 305 4.90 -22.24 21.60
CA LEU A 305 5.84 -23.28 22.02
C LEU A 305 7.29 -22.84 21.79
N LEU A 306 7.58 -22.20 20.66
CA LEU A 306 8.91 -21.66 20.37
C LEU A 306 9.29 -20.50 21.31
N GLN A 307 8.32 -19.67 21.69
CA GLN A 307 8.53 -18.56 22.61
C GLN A 307 8.59 -19.00 24.08
N GLY A 308 8.35 -20.29 24.37
CA GLY A 308 8.29 -20.83 25.72
C GLY A 308 7.06 -20.38 26.53
N GLU A 309 6.02 -19.86 25.87
CA GLU A 309 4.75 -19.47 26.51
C GLU A 309 3.89 -20.69 26.87
N VAL A 310 4.03 -21.78 26.13
CA VAL A 310 3.42 -23.08 26.41
C VAL A 310 4.48 -24.17 26.36
N THR A 311 4.28 -25.22 27.14
CA THR A 311 5.17 -26.38 27.17
C THR A 311 4.66 -27.50 26.26
N VAL A 312 5.54 -28.44 25.94
CA VAL A 312 5.16 -29.67 25.22
C VAL A 312 4.05 -30.43 25.96
N ASP A 313 4.10 -30.48 27.28
CA ASP A 313 3.09 -31.19 28.07
C ASP A 313 1.75 -30.45 28.05
N ASP A 314 1.72 -29.12 27.94
CA ASP A 314 0.48 -28.36 27.74
C ASP A 314 -0.20 -28.77 26.43
N ILE A 315 0.56 -28.86 25.33
CA ILE A 315 0.06 -29.31 24.02
C ILE A 315 -0.45 -30.76 24.07
N ILE A 316 0.24 -31.64 24.80
CA ILE A 316 -0.19 -33.04 24.97
C ILE A 316 -1.53 -33.09 25.71
N ASN A 317 -1.71 -32.27 26.74
CA ASN A 317 -2.91 -32.27 27.57
C ASN A 317 -4.08 -31.48 26.96
N ASP A 318 -3.86 -30.68 25.92
CA ASP A 318 -4.90 -29.90 25.26
C ASP A 318 -5.81 -30.79 24.36
N PRO A 319 -7.08 -31.03 24.71
CA PRO A 319 -7.96 -31.89 23.92
C PRO A 319 -8.33 -31.29 22.55
N ASP A 320 -8.21 -29.98 22.37
CA ASP A 320 -8.59 -29.30 21.12
C ASP A 320 -7.50 -29.47 20.05
N ILE A 321 -6.29 -29.87 20.43
CA ILE A 321 -5.20 -30.17 19.50
C ILE A 321 -5.21 -31.66 19.16
N VAL A 322 -5.73 -31.97 17.97
CA VAL A 322 -5.77 -33.31 17.40
C VAL A 322 -4.86 -33.39 16.18
N LEU A 323 -3.67 -33.94 16.37
CA LEU A 323 -2.73 -34.18 15.28
C LEU A 323 -3.05 -35.50 14.58
N VAL A 324 -2.83 -35.54 13.27
CA VAL A 324 -3.07 -36.73 12.45
C VAL A 324 -1.84 -37.25 11.72
N ASP A 325 -1.87 -38.52 11.34
CA ASP A 325 -0.89 -39.11 10.43
C ASP A 325 -1.22 -38.79 8.96
N PRO A 326 -0.38 -39.19 7.99
CA PRO A 326 -0.65 -38.96 6.56
C PRO A 326 -1.93 -39.64 6.02
N LEU A 327 -2.52 -40.57 6.77
CA LEU A 327 -3.78 -41.24 6.45
C LEU A 327 -4.98 -40.60 7.18
N ASN A 328 -4.77 -39.45 7.83
CA ASN A 328 -5.75 -38.69 8.62
C ASN A 328 -6.25 -39.41 9.89
N PHE A 329 -5.48 -40.35 10.44
CA PHE A 329 -5.81 -40.96 11.74
C PHE A 329 -5.19 -40.16 12.90
N PRO A 330 -5.93 -39.93 14.01
CA PRO A 330 -5.38 -39.29 15.20
C PRO A 330 -4.14 -40.02 15.73
N ILE A 331 -3.09 -39.26 16.03
CA ILE A 331 -1.85 -39.79 16.62
C ILE A 331 -1.79 -39.50 18.13
N ALA A 332 -1.17 -40.43 18.88
CA ALA A 332 -0.91 -40.21 20.30
C ALA A 332 0.22 -39.17 20.48
N LYS A 333 -0.11 -38.02 21.09
CA LYS A 333 0.82 -36.89 21.27
C LYS A 333 2.00 -37.26 22.17
N GLU A 334 1.78 -38.09 23.20
CA GLU A 334 2.81 -38.56 24.12
C GLU A 334 3.90 -39.38 23.44
N LYS A 335 3.55 -40.11 22.37
CA LYS A 335 4.51 -40.93 21.61
C LYS A 335 5.33 -40.11 20.63
N ASN A 336 4.97 -38.84 20.41
CA ASN A 336 5.54 -37.98 19.39
C ASN A 336 6.13 -36.68 19.98
N LYS A 337 6.48 -36.65 21.28
CA LYS A 337 6.91 -35.43 21.98
C LYS A 337 7.96 -34.62 21.23
N SER A 338 9.01 -35.28 20.74
CA SER A 338 10.13 -34.64 20.02
C SER A 338 9.78 -34.08 18.65
N LYS A 339 8.61 -34.41 18.10
CA LYS A 339 8.14 -33.95 16.78
C LYS A 339 6.93 -33.02 16.84
N LEU A 340 6.43 -32.70 18.04
CA LEU A 340 5.18 -31.95 18.18
C LEU A 340 5.23 -30.56 17.54
N ALA A 341 6.34 -29.83 17.72
CA ALA A 341 6.53 -28.52 17.08
C ALA A 341 6.47 -28.62 15.55
N GLN A 342 7.16 -29.59 14.97
CA GLN A 342 7.15 -29.84 13.53
C GLN A 342 5.76 -30.23 13.03
N LEU A 343 5.06 -31.12 13.75
CA LEU A 343 3.71 -31.56 13.38
C LEU A 343 2.69 -30.43 13.44
N LEU A 344 2.76 -29.56 14.46
CA LEU A 344 1.92 -28.36 14.55
C LEU A 344 2.16 -27.44 13.34
N LEU A 345 3.42 -27.17 13.01
CA LEU A 345 3.77 -26.32 11.88
C LEU A 345 3.30 -26.93 10.54
N GLU A 346 3.60 -28.21 10.29
CA GLU A 346 3.24 -28.90 9.05
C GLU A 346 1.71 -28.98 8.87
N GLN A 347 0.99 -29.37 9.93
CA GLN A 347 -0.48 -29.51 9.86
C GLN A 347 -1.20 -28.16 9.91
N SER A 348 -0.51 -27.08 10.31
CA SER A 348 -1.08 -25.74 10.24
C SER A 348 -1.23 -25.18 8.83
N GLY A 349 -0.50 -25.72 7.83
CA GLY A 349 -0.51 -25.20 6.46
C GLY A 349 0.05 -23.77 6.29
N PHE A 350 0.50 -23.11 7.37
CA PHE A 350 0.97 -21.73 7.33
C PHE A 350 2.28 -21.55 6.56
N ILE A 351 3.12 -22.59 6.47
CA ILE A 351 4.38 -22.55 5.70
C ILE A 351 4.11 -22.17 4.25
N GLU A 352 3.13 -22.81 3.61
CA GLU A 352 2.84 -22.56 2.18
C GLU A 352 2.41 -21.12 1.93
N LEU A 353 1.62 -20.55 2.86
CA LEU A 353 1.20 -19.16 2.83
C LEU A 353 2.40 -18.21 3.00
N LEU A 354 3.30 -18.47 3.96
CA LEU A 354 4.48 -17.65 4.21
C LEU A 354 5.50 -17.72 3.07
N GLN A 355 5.71 -18.90 2.49
CA GLN A 355 6.59 -19.09 1.33
C GLN A 355 6.10 -18.30 0.12
N LYS A 356 4.77 -18.23 -0.09
CA LYS A 356 4.19 -17.39 -1.15
C LYS A 356 4.50 -15.91 -0.94
N LEU A 357 4.51 -15.45 0.30
CA LEU A 357 4.80 -14.07 0.68
C LEU A 357 6.30 -13.75 0.69
N GLY A 358 7.15 -14.68 0.25
CA GLY A 358 8.57 -14.44 0.05
C GLY A 358 9.44 -14.76 1.26
N VAL A 359 8.87 -15.41 2.30
CA VAL A 359 9.66 -16.02 3.37
C VAL A 359 10.40 -17.21 2.79
N LYS A 360 11.65 -16.98 2.36
CA LYS A 360 12.55 -18.06 1.92
C LYS A 360 13.02 -18.78 3.17
N ASP A 361 12.47 -19.97 3.39
CA ASP A 361 12.88 -20.98 4.37
C ASP A 361 13.78 -20.46 5.47
N ASP A 362 13.17 -20.04 6.59
CA ASP A 362 13.76 -20.25 7.90
C ASP A 362 12.80 -20.14 9.10
N ALA A 363 11.61 -20.74 8.96
CA ALA A 363 10.98 -21.36 10.14
C ALA A 363 11.85 -22.49 10.73
N ARG A 364 12.96 -22.86 10.05
CA ARG A 364 13.99 -23.80 10.50
C ARG A 364 15.24 -23.11 11.09
N GLU A 365 15.65 -21.89 10.73
CA GLU A 365 16.71 -21.16 11.48
C GLU A 365 16.20 -20.50 12.77
N ILE A 366 14.89 -20.34 12.97
CA ILE A 366 14.36 -20.15 14.34
C ILE A 366 14.68 -21.39 15.22
N CYS A 367 14.96 -22.55 14.61
CA CYS A 367 15.38 -23.77 15.31
C CYS A 367 16.90 -23.95 15.44
N ARG A 368 17.74 -22.93 15.18
CA ARG A 368 19.20 -23.07 15.37
C ARG A 368 19.71 -22.87 16.79
N ASP A 369 18.84 -22.69 17.78
CA ASP A 369 19.18 -22.97 19.17
C ASP A 369 18.94 -24.46 19.51
N GLU A 370 19.57 -25.35 18.72
CA GLU A 370 19.72 -26.79 19.01
C GLU A 370 20.66 -27.06 20.21
N GLU A 371 20.77 -26.14 21.17
CA GLU A 371 21.46 -26.39 22.45
C GLU A 371 20.48 -26.70 23.60
N ILE A 372 19.17 -26.48 23.45
CA ILE A 372 18.22 -26.63 24.57
C ILE A 372 17.78 -28.09 24.82
N PHE A 373 18.03 -29.03 23.91
CA PHE A 373 17.60 -30.44 24.07
C PHE A 373 18.71 -31.45 24.39
N SER A 374 19.91 -31.01 24.79
CA SER A 374 21.02 -31.93 25.12
C SER A 374 21.36 -32.11 26.60
N GLU A 375 20.67 -31.44 27.53
CA GLU A 375 20.91 -31.67 28.97
C GLU A 375 19.64 -32.15 29.69
N CYS A 376 19.40 -33.46 29.61
CA CYS A 376 18.72 -34.25 30.65
C CYS A 376 19.02 -35.74 30.38
N VAL A 377 20.20 -36.19 30.82
CA VAL A 377 20.52 -37.61 31.08
C VAL A 377 20.06 -37.97 32.48
#